data_AF-A0A4R1UB53-F1
#
_entry.id   AF-A0A4R1UB53-F1
#
_cell.length_a   1.000
_cell.length_b   1.000
_cell.length_c   1.000
_cell.angle_alpha   90.00
_cell.angle_beta   90.00
_cell.angle_gamma   90.00
#
_symmetry.space_group_name_H-M   'P 1'
#
loop_
_entity.id
_entity.type
_entity.pdbx_description
1 polymer ?
#
loop_
_entity_poly.entity_id
_entity_poly.type
_entity_poly.pdbx_seq_one_letter_code
_entity_poly.pdbx_strand_id
1 'polypeptide(L)'
;MAGQPSFFDLSDRYEALSAAGDPLERLATVVDFEVFRGPLVAALRRSVRGKGGRPPFDPVLMFKILVLQALYSLSDEATEFQIKDRLSFQRFLGLGLDGTVPDATTVWLFRERLVKAKAIDMLFARFDAALTERGYLAMGGQIIDATVGPAPK
;
A
#
# COMPACT_ATOMS: atom_id res chain seq x y z
N MET A 1 -28.59 -0.19 -23.81
CA MET A 1 -28.56 -1.47 -23.05
C MET A 1 -27.18 -1.60 -22.44
N ALA A 2 -27.03 -1.42 -21.14
CA ALA A 2 -25.79 -1.79 -20.47
C ALA A 2 -25.77 -3.33 -20.41
N GLY A 3 -24.86 -3.96 -21.15
CA GLY A 3 -24.65 -5.40 -21.10
C GLY A 3 -24.21 -5.81 -19.70
N GLN A 4 -24.66 -6.98 -19.22
CA GLN A 4 -24.13 -7.54 -17.99
C GLN A 4 -22.61 -7.69 -18.12
N PRO A 5 -21.83 -7.29 -17.10
CA PRO A 5 -20.39 -7.48 -17.14
C PRO A 5 -20.08 -8.98 -17.29
N SER A 6 -19.23 -9.32 -18.26
CA SER A 6 -18.79 -10.68 -18.50
C SER A 6 -17.80 -11.12 -17.41
N PHE A 7 -17.64 -12.44 -17.27
CA PHE A 7 -16.71 -13.03 -16.30
C PHE A 7 -15.25 -12.57 -16.51
N PHE A 8 -14.86 -12.20 -17.74
CA PHE A 8 -13.49 -11.78 -18.07
C PHE A 8 -13.27 -10.28 -17.96
N ASP A 9 -14.34 -9.47 -17.80
CA ASP A 9 -14.23 -8.00 -17.83
C ASP A 9 -13.28 -7.43 -16.78
N LEU A 10 -13.14 -8.09 -15.63
CA LEU A 10 -12.19 -7.67 -14.60
C LEU A 10 -10.74 -7.99 -14.99
N SER A 11 -10.51 -9.18 -15.53
CA SER A 11 -9.19 -9.61 -16.03
C SER A 11 -8.72 -8.70 -17.16
N ASP A 12 -9.60 -8.43 -18.13
CA ASP A 12 -9.30 -7.55 -19.27
C ASP A 12 -8.94 -6.13 -18.79
N ARG A 13 -9.64 -5.62 -17.76
CA ARG A 13 -9.31 -4.32 -17.16
C ARG A 13 -7.96 -4.33 -16.44
N TYR A 14 -7.59 -5.43 -15.78
CA TYR A 14 -6.25 -5.55 -15.19
C TYR A 14 -5.16 -5.66 -16.25
N GLU A 15 -5.38 -6.42 -17.32
CA GLU A 15 -4.45 -6.50 -18.45
C GLU A 15 -4.27 -5.14 -19.12
N ALA A 16 -5.35 -4.38 -19.31
CA ALA A 16 -5.29 -3.01 -19.82
C ALA A 16 -4.48 -2.08 -18.90
N LEU A 17 -4.61 -2.21 -17.57
CA LEU A 17 -3.81 -1.45 -16.61
C LEU A 17 -2.33 -1.86 -16.66
N SER A 18 -2.03 -3.15 -16.77
CA SER A 18 -0.67 -3.66 -16.94
C SER A 18 -0.04 -3.15 -18.24
N ALA A 19 -0.79 -3.17 -19.35
CA ALA A 19 -0.36 -2.65 -20.64
C ALA A 19 -0.12 -1.12 -20.62
N ALA A 20 -0.92 -0.39 -19.84
CA ALA A 20 -0.72 1.04 -19.59
C ALA A 20 0.46 1.35 -18.63
N GLY A 21 1.07 0.32 -18.05
CA GLY A 21 2.24 0.44 -17.17
C GLY A 21 1.89 0.84 -15.73
N ASP A 22 0.92 0.16 -15.10
CA ASP A 22 0.55 0.40 -13.70
C ASP A 22 1.78 0.45 -12.76
N PRO A 23 2.08 1.62 -12.17
CA PRO A 23 3.26 1.78 -11.31
C PRO A 23 3.15 0.95 -10.03
N LEU A 24 1.95 0.63 -9.55
CA LEU A 24 1.76 -0.14 -8.32
C LEU A 24 2.02 -1.63 -8.52
N GLU A 25 1.78 -2.15 -9.72
CA GLU A 25 2.16 -3.52 -10.09
C GLU A 25 3.68 -3.69 -10.12
N ARG A 26 4.38 -2.69 -10.69
CA ARG A 26 5.85 -2.65 -10.66
C ARG A 26 6.35 -2.57 -9.23
N LEU A 27 5.78 -1.67 -8.40
CA LEU A 27 6.14 -1.56 -6.99
C LEU A 27 5.99 -2.88 -6.23
N ALA A 28 4.87 -3.59 -6.43
CA ALA A 28 4.62 -4.88 -5.80
C ALA A 28 5.61 -5.97 -6.24
N THR A 29 6.19 -5.84 -7.44
CA THR A 29 7.23 -6.75 -7.94
C THR A 29 8.61 -6.39 -7.39
N VAL A 30 8.88 -5.10 -7.20
CA VAL A 30 10.14 -4.55 -6.70
C VAL A 30 10.27 -4.75 -5.18
N VAL A 31 9.19 -4.59 -4.42
CA VAL A 31 9.24 -4.68 -2.97
C VAL A 31 8.46 -5.91 -2.50
N ASP A 32 9.16 -6.87 -1.89
CA ASP A 32 8.49 -7.93 -1.15
C ASP A 32 7.97 -7.35 0.18
N PHE A 33 6.67 -7.07 0.24
CA PHE A 33 6.04 -6.47 1.41
C PHE A 33 5.94 -7.42 2.61
N GLU A 34 6.12 -8.74 2.43
CA GLU A 34 6.07 -9.69 3.54
C GLU A 34 7.25 -9.53 4.50
N VAL A 35 8.37 -8.96 4.05
CA VAL A 35 9.54 -8.68 4.91
C VAL A 35 9.22 -7.69 6.05
N PHE A 36 8.15 -6.89 5.91
CA PHE A 36 7.70 -5.94 6.92
C PHE A 36 6.81 -6.58 7.98
N ARG A 37 6.25 -7.78 7.75
CA ARG A 37 5.31 -8.44 8.66
C ARG A 37 5.89 -8.61 10.06
N GLY A 38 7.13 -9.13 10.16
CA GLY A 38 7.80 -9.32 11.45
C GLY A 38 7.93 -8.03 12.25
N PRO A 39 8.57 -6.97 11.69
CA PRO A 39 8.63 -5.65 12.32
C PRO A 39 7.27 -5.06 12.69
N LEU A 40 6.27 -5.16 11.80
CA LEU A 40 4.92 -4.65 12.04
C LEU A 40 4.24 -5.36 13.20
N VAL A 41 4.27 -6.69 13.24
CA VAL A 41 3.70 -7.48 14.34
C VAL A 41 4.39 -7.16 15.67
N ALA A 42 5.72 -7.00 15.66
CA ALA A 42 6.48 -6.64 16.86
C ALA A 42 6.17 -5.22 17.36
N ALA A 43 5.94 -4.26 16.46
CA ALA A 43 5.52 -2.91 16.81
C ALA A 43 4.09 -2.89 17.37
N LEU A 44 3.17 -3.58 16.71
CA LEU A 44 1.76 -3.61 17.09
C LEU A 44 1.54 -4.37 18.40
N ARG A 45 2.25 -5.48 18.66
CA ARG A 45 2.17 -6.23 19.92
C ARG A 45 2.43 -5.36 21.15
N ARG A 46 3.35 -4.39 21.06
CA ARG A 46 3.63 -3.45 22.16
C ARG A 46 2.45 -2.52 22.48
N SER A 47 1.50 -2.37 21.56
CA SER A 47 0.33 -1.48 21.69
C SER A 47 -0.98 -2.19 22.07
N VAL A 48 -1.06 -3.52 21.97
CA VAL A 48 -2.32 -4.26 22.21
C VAL A 48 -2.47 -4.54 23.71
N ARG A 49 -3.24 -3.68 24.39
CA ARG A 49 -3.74 -3.94 25.76
C ARG A 49 -5.27 -3.96 25.86
N GLY A 50 -5.98 -4.25 24.76
CA GLY A 50 -7.45 -4.34 24.72
C GLY A 50 -7.91 -5.76 24.36
N LYS A 51 -8.75 -6.37 25.21
CA LYS A 51 -9.44 -7.64 24.93
C LYS A 51 -10.77 -7.35 24.22
N GLY A 52 -10.93 -7.81 22.99
CA GLY A 52 -12.21 -7.80 22.24
C GLY A 52 -12.26 -6.81 21.07
N GLY A 53 -12.73 -7.28 19.91
CA GLY A 53 -12.92 -6.48 18.69
C GLY A 53 -12.98 -7.35 17.43
N ARG A 54 -13.44 -6.78 16.31
CA ARG A 54 -13.32 -7.38 14.97
C ARG A 54 -11.86 -7.78 14.73
N PRO A 55 -11.57 -8.93 14.08
CA PRO A 55 -10.21 -9.30 13.77
C PRO A 55 -9.49 -8.13 13.08
N PRO A 56 -8.29 -7.75 13.53
CA PRO A 56 -7.56 -6.65 12.92
C PRO A 56 -7.25 -6.99 11.45
N PHE A 57 -7.26 -5.97 10.60
CA PHE A 57 -6.77 -6.10 9.23
C PHE A 57 -5.32 -6.61 9.20
N ASP A 58 -4.95 -7.25 8.10
CA ASP A 58 -3.59 -7.72 7.89
C ASP A 58 -2.60 -6.54 7.99
N PRO A 59 -1.55 -6.62 8.85
CA PRO A 59 -0.64 -5.50 9.04
C PRO A 59 0.12 -5.11 7.77
N VAL A 60 0.41 -6.07 6.88
CA VAL A 60 1.10 -5.79 5.62
C VAL A 60 0.19 -5.01 4.68
N LEU A 61 -1.08 -5.41 4.56
CA LEU A 61 -2.10 -4.63 3.86
C LEU A 61 -2.19 -3.19 4.42
N MET A 62 -2.28 -3.04 5.73
CA MET A 62 -2.36 -1.71 6.36
C MET A 62 -1.10 -0.86 6.11
N PHE A 63 0.08 -1.48 6.08
CA PHE A 63 1.32 -0.77 5.73
C PHE A 63 1.34 -0.35 4.26
N LYS A 64 0.89 -1.20 3.33
CA LYS A 64 0.71 -0.84 1.92
C LYS A 64 -0.22 0.37 1.75
N ILE A 65 -1.26 0.50 2.57
CA ILE A 65 -2.13 1.69 2.59
C ILE A 65 -1.35 2.94 3.00
N LEU A 66 -0.49 2.87 4.01
CA LEU A 66 0.37 4.00 4.39
C LEU A 66 1.35 4.38 3.27
N VAL A 67 1.86 3.39 2.53
CA VAL A 67 2.68 3.63 1.33
C VAL A 67 1.87 4.33 0.25
N LEU A 68 0.62 3.91 -0.02
CA LEU A 68 -0.26 4.64 -0.95
C LEU A 68 -0.52 6.08 -0.51
N GLN A 69 -0.69 6.33 0.79
CA GLN A 69 -0.81 7.69 1.32
C GLN A 69 0.44 8.52 1.08
N ALA A 70 1.62 7.96 1.32
CA ALA A 70 2.89 8.66 1.09
C ALA A 70 3.12 8.93 -0.40
N LEU A 71 2.81 7.96 -1.27
CA LEU A 71 2.93 8.10 -2.72
C LEU A 71 1.92 9.12 -3.26
N TYR A 72 0.64 8.96 -3.01
CA TYR A 72 -0.34 9.85 -3.63
C TYR A 72 -0.67 11.10 -2.80
N SER A 73 0.09 11.35 -1.72
CA SER A 73 -0.13 12.47 -0.77
C SER A 73 -1.58 12.54 -0.28
N LEU A 74 -2.16 11.38 0.07
CA LEU A 74 -3.57 11.24 0.40
C LEU A 74 -3.83 11.37 1.91
N SER A 75 -4.96 11.99 2.26
CA SER A 75 -5.53 11.91 3.62
C SER A 75 -6.10 10.52 3.90
N ASP A 76 -6.50 10.23 5.13
CA ASP A 76 -7.12 8.95 5.50
C ASP A 76 -8.45 8.75 4.73
N GLU A 77 -9.29 9.78 4.62
CA GLU A 77 -10.57 9.75 3.90
C GLU A 77 -10.37 9.64 2.39
N ALA A 78 -9.43 10.41 1.84
CA ALA A 78 -9.09 10.32 0.43
C ALA A 78 -8.58 8.92 0.08
N THR A 79 -7.80 8.30 0.97
CA THR A 79 -7.29 6.94 0.77
C THR A 79 -8.40 5.91 0.76
N GLU A 80 -9.31 5.97 1.73
CA GLU A 80 -10.49 5.09 1.76
C GLU A 80 -11.30 5.20 0.46
N PHE A 81 -11.56 6.43 0.01
CA PHE A 81 -12.31 6.67 -1.23
C PHE A 81 -11.56 6.12 -2.44
N GLN A 82 -10.26 6.41 -2.58
CA GLN A 82 -9.46 6.00 -3.73
C GLN A 82 -9.29 4.48 -3.81
N ILE A 83 -9.22 3.78 -2.67
CA ILE A 83 -9.20 2.30 -2.67
C ILE A 83 -10.53 1.72 -3.18
N LYS A 84 -11.67 2.36 -2.87
CA LYS A 84 -12.98 1.90 -3.37
C LYS A 84 -13.19 2.21 -4.85
N ASP A 85 -12.57 3.28 -5.35
CA ASP A 85 -12.76 3.76 -6.72
C ASP A 85 -11.78 3.14 -7.72
N ARG A 86 -10.53 2.87 -7.31
CA ARG A 86 -9.43 2.51 -8.23
C ARG A 86 -9.07 1.03 -8.18
N LEU A 87 -9.30 0.34 -9.30
CA LEU A 87 -8.91 -1.06 -9.49
C LEU A 87 -7.41 -1.31 -9.27
N SER A 88 -6.53 -0.38 -9.67
CA SER A 88 -5.08 -0.52 -9.43
C SER A 88 -4.73 -0.53 -7.95
N PHE A 89 -5.44 0.23 -7.12
CA PHE A 89 -5.24 0.26 -5.67
C PHE A 89 -5.73 -1.04 -5.04
N GLN A 90 -6.92 -1.52 -5.44
CA GLN A 90 -7.45 -2.80 -4.96
C GLN A 90 -6.51 -3.96 -5.32
N ARG A 91 -6.00 -4.00 -6.56
CA ARG A 91 -5.01 -4.99 -7.01
C ARG A 91 -3.74 -4.94 -6.17
N PHE A 92 -3.17 -3.76 -5.96
CA PHE A 92 -1.94 -3.58 -5.16
C PHE A 92 -2.10 -4.07 -3.71
N LEU A 93 -3.27 -3.80 -3.11
CA LEU A 93 -3.62 -4.23 -1.76
C LEU A 93 -4.02 -5.69 -1.67
N GLY A 94 -4.23 -6.38 -2.79
CA GLY A 94 -4.75 -7.76 -2.82
C GLY A 94 -6.21 -7.84 -2.38
N LEU A 95 -6.98 -6.76 -2.50
CA LEU A 95 -8.40 -6.72 -2.19
C LEU A 95 -9.19 -7.19 -3.42
N GLY A 96 -10.08 -8.18 -3.23
CA GLY A 96 -11.11 -8.51 -4.21
C GLY A 96 -12.15 -7.38 -4.35
N LEU A 97 -13.02 -7.47 -5.36
CA LEU A 97 -14.10 -6.49 -5.55
C LEU A 97 -15.09 -6.43 -4.38
N ASP A 98 -15.22 -7.53 -3.64
CA ASP A 98 -16.00 -7.68 -2.40
C ASP A 98 -15.15 -7.49 -1.13
N GLY A 99 -13.86 -7.20 -1.29
CA GLY A 99 -12.93 -7.01 -0.19
C GLY A 99 -13.32 -5.84 0.70
N THR A 100 -13.31 -6.04 2.03
CA THR A 100 -13.57 -4.95 2.96
C THR A 100 -12.40 -3.95 2.92
N VAL A 101 -12.70 -2.70 2.58
CA VAL A 101 -11.75 -1.58 2.63
C VAL A 101 -11.68 -1.04 4.07
N PRO A 102 -10.49 -0.87 4.66
CA PRO A 102 -10.35 -0.17 5.94
C PRO A 102 -10.85 1.27 5.83
N ASP A 103 -11.70 1.68 6.77
CA ASP A 103 -12.13 3.07 6.85
C ASP A 103 -11.00 4.00 7.31
N ALA A 104 -11.18 5.31 7.09
CA ALA A 104 -10.22 6.34 7.46
C ALA A 104 -9.78 6.26 8.94
N THR A 105 -10.72 5.97 9.86
CA THR A 105 -10.42 5.88 11.29
C THR A 105 -9.53 4.68 11.60
N THR A 106 -9.75 3.57 10.91
CA THR A 106 -8.94 2.36 11.02
C THR A 106 -7.51 2.59 10.53
N VAL A 107 -7.34 3.29 9.40
CA VAL A 107 -6.02 3.69 8.88
C VAL A 107 -5.30 4.62 9.87
N TRP A 108 -6.01 5.62 10.38
CA TRP A 108 -5.49 6.56 11.36
C TRP A 108 -5.02 5.85 12.65
N LEU A 109 -5.85 4.98 13.24
CA LEU A 109 -5.52 4.21 14.45
C LEU A 109 -4.30 3.33 14.25
N PHE A 110 -4.16 2.73 13.06
CA PHE A 110 -2.99 1.91 12.73
C PHE A 110 -1.71 2.75 12.69
N ARG A 111 -1.75 3.90 12.00
CA ARG A 111 -0.64 4.86 11.95
C ARG A 111 -0.27 5.33 13.36
N GLU A 112 -1.26 5.71 14.16
CA GLU A 112 -1.06 6.18 15.54
C GLU A 112 -0.34 5.14 16.40
N ARG A 113 -0.71 3.86 16.28
CA ARG A 113 -0.04 2.76 16.99
C ARG A 113 1.42 2.60 16.59
N LEU A 114 1.74 2.72 15.30
CA LEU A 114 3.12 2.63 14.83
C LEU A 114 3.96 3.84 15.26
N VAL A 115 3.38 5.04 15.31
CA VAL A 115 4.03 6.24 15.87
C VAL A 115 4.34 6.04 17.35
N LYS A 116 3.36 5.59 18.15
CA LYS A 116 3.56 5.29 19.58
C LYS A 116 4.63 4.22 19.80
N ALA A 117 4.72 3.25 18.91
CA ALA A 117 5.76 2.21 18.93
C ALA A 117 7.13 2.68 18.37
N LYS A 118 7.24 3.93 17.90
CA LYS A 118 8.43 4.48 17.22
C LYS A 118 8.91 3.62 16.04
N ALA A 119 7.95 3.05 15.31
CA ALA A 119 8.22 2.10 14.23
C ALA A 119 8.04 2.68 12.83
N ILE A 120 7.31 3.79 12.67
CA ILE A 120 7.05 4.43 11.36
C ILE A 120 8.33 4.72 10.60
N ASP A 121 9.27 5.46 11.21
CA ASP A 121 10.48 5.90 10.52
C ASP A 121 11.36 4.72 10.11
N MET A 122 11.48 3.70 10.97
CA MET A 122 12.22 2.47 10.67
C MET A 122 11.58 1.67 9.53
N LEU A 123 10.25 1.59 9.48
CA LEU A 123 9.52 0.87 8.43
C LEU A 123 9.69 1.59 7.08
N PHE A 124 9.54 2.91 7.05
CA PHE A 124 9.74 3.69 5.82
C PHE A 124 11.21 3.70 5.38
N ALA A 125 12.17 3.82 6.29
CA ALA A 125 13.59 3.70 5.94
C ALA A 125 13.92 2.35 5.31
N ARG A 126 13.32 1.25 5.81
CA ARG A 126 13.47 -0.07 5.22
C ARG A 126 12.79 -0.19 3.84
N PHE A 127 11.66 0.49 3.65
CA PHE A 127 11.00 0.57 2.36
C PHE A 127 11.84 1.34 1.34
N ASP A 128 12.40 2.49 1.72
CA ASP A 128 13.29 3.28 0.86
C ASP A 128 14.57 2.52 0.52
N ALA A 129 15.13 1.77 1.47
CA ALA A 129 16.28 0.91 1.23
C ALA A 129 15.96 -0.21 0.22
N ALA A 130 14.79 -0.86 0.33
CA ALA A 130 14.36 -1.90 -0.61
C ALA A 130 14.14 -1.34 -2.03
N LEU A 131 13.65 -0.11 -2.14
CA LEU A 131 13.55 0.59 -3.43
C LEU A 131 14.94 0.90 -3.99
N THR A 132 15.82 1.47 -3.18
CA THR A 132 17.17 1.92 -3.59
C THR A 132 18.03 0.74 -4.05
N GLU A 133 17.96 -0.40 -3.35
CA GLU A 133 18.68 -1.64 -3.71
C GLU A 133 18.31 -2.13 -5.12
N ARG A 134 17.07 -1.85 -5.56
CA ARG A 134 16.59 -2.21 -6.89
C ARG A 134 16.61 -1.05 -7.90
N GLY A 135 17.26 0.06 -7.54
CA GLY A 135 17.43 1.21 -8.42
C GLY A 135 16.20 2.12 -8.52
N TYR A 136 15.33 2.14 -7.51
CA TYR A 136 14.16 3.03 -7.45
C TYR A 136 14.27 4.03 -6.30
N LEU A 137 13.72 5.22 -6.46
CA LEU A 137 13.61 6.24 -5.43
C LEU A 137 12.15 6.67 -5.25
N ALA A 138 11.68 6.73 -4.01
CA ALA A 138 10.42 7.38 -3.68
C ALA A 138 10.68 8.87 -3.38
N MET A 139 10.36 9.76 -4.32
CA MET A 139 10.48 11.20 -4.14
C MET A 139 9.11 11.85 -4.08
N GLY A 140 8.75 12.43 -2.92
CA GLY A 140 7.62 13.36 -2.79
C GLY A 140 6.31 12.84 -3.36
N GLY A 141 6.08 11.54 -3.29
CA GLY A 141 4.87 10.91 -3.78
C GLY A 141 5.01 10.06 -5.05
N GLN A 142 6.13 10.14 -5.76
CA GLN A 142 6.32 9.36 -6.98
C GLN A 142 7.43 8.33 -6.80
N ILE A 143 7.19 7.12 -7.28
CA ILE A 143 8.24 6.12 -7.48
C ILE A 143 8.89 6.46 -8.81
N ILE A 144 10.14 6.87 -8.73
CA ILE A 144 10.97 7.22 -9.87
C ILE A 144 11.98 6.09 -10.04
N ASP A 145 12.12 5.60 -11.27
CA ASP A 145 13.22 4.71 -11.62
C ASP A 145 14.53 5.52 -11.60
N ALA A 146 15.38 5.23 -10.62
CA ALA A 146 16.65 5.92 -10.42
C ALA A 146 17.74 5.41 -11.38
N THR A 147 17.48 4.37 -12.19
CA THR A 147 18.42 3.89 -13.20
C THR A 147 18.46 4.76 -14.48
N VAL A 148 17.51 5.70 -14.66
CA VAL A 148 17.35 6.48 -15.91
C VAL A 148 17.69 7.98 -15.76
N GLY A 149 18.40 8.42 -14.71
CA GLY A 149 18.80 9.83 -14.53
C GLY A 149 20.27 10.01 -14.13
N PRO A 150 21.00 11.01 -14.66
CA PRO A 150 22.41 11.21 -14.33
C PRO A 150 22.54 11.58 -12.86
N ALA A 151 23.41 10.86 -12.14
CA ALA A 151 23.82 11.24 -10.80
C ALA A 151 24.24 12.72 -10.79
N PRO A 152 23.63 13.59 -9.97
CA PRO A 152 24.15 14.94 -9.78
C PRO A 152 25.49 14.86 -9.06
N LYS A 153 26.48 15.60 -9.58
CA LYS A 153 27.76 15.87 -8.93
C LYS A 153 27.59 16.73 -7.68
#